data_AF-A0A2X1YIW6-F1
#
_entry.id   AF-A0A2X1YIW6-F1
#
_cell.length_a   1.000
_cell.length_b   1.000
_cell.length_c   1.000
_cell.angle_alpha   90.00
_cell.angle_beta   90.00
_cell.angle_gamma   90.00
#
_symmetry.space_group_name_H-M   'P 1'
#
loop_
_entity.id
_entity.type
_entity.pdbx_description
1 polymer ?
#
loop_
_entity_poly.entity_id
_entity_poly.type
_entity_poly.pdbx_seq_one_letter_code
_entity_poly.pdbx_strand_id
1 'polypeptide(L)'
;MKNKVLQGVTNTFVLGSKVVADVENSVYLGHQSVVGYGDAIGAPNWTADGVEGDTTTAGNEGKVDKAIFTVNDEEKEQKFTFAGAKASGAVSVGFSGGERRLQNLAAGEISATSTDAINGSQLFAVASEVYKGLNFDANTGGVQTSKLGSIVTIKGADANTDASKFDAGKNLMTSIEKQGEDSVVRIALAKNLEIDSVKAGKTSLNNDGLSVGNNVKVSDTGITAGGVSLTTEGINAGNTKITNVAAGTDNSDAVNVGQLTEVADQAKAAATKLVAGDGVTVESEQLADKSTEYTVSAKTDGATMTTVGGAIAANTTTFNTTTDGAVGAPVTPLFSSLGHQKTGFANIE
;
A
#
# COMPACT_ATOMS: atom_id res chain seq x y z
N MET A 1 37.93 43.69 -63.84
CA MET A 1 38.11 42.52 -64.71
C MET A 1 36.83 42.28 -65.49
N LYS A 2 36.92 41.91 -66.77
CA LYS A 2 35.77 41.58 -67.61
C LYS A 2 35.27 40.17 -67.29
N ASN A 3 34.04 39.85 -67.66
CA ASN A 3 33.57 38.47 -67.64
C ASN A 3 34.39 37.62 -68.61
N LYS A 4 34.62 36.36 -68.27
CA LYS A 4 35.34 35.38 -69.07
C LYS A 4 34.53 34.09 -69.12
N VAL A 5 34.18 33.63 -70.31
CA VAL A 5 33.67 32.27 -70.53
C VAL A 5 34.84 31.43 -71.01
N LEU A 6 35.12 30.30 -70.36
CA LEU A 6 36.25 29.44 -70.73
C LEU A 6 35.99 28.72 -72.06
N GLN A 7 37.07 28.40 -72.79
CA GLN A 7 36.95 27.64 -74.04
C GLN A 7 36.34 26.25 -73.77
N GLY A 8 35.45 25.83 -74.67
CA GLY A 8 34.76 24.55 -74.57
C GLY A 8 33.49 24.59 -73.73
N VAL A 9 33.21 25.69 -73.02
CA VAL A 9 31.98 25.85 -72.24
C VAL A 9 30.84 26.30 -73.15
N THR A 10 29.81 25.46 -73.29
CA THR A 10 28.63 25.74 -74.12
C THR A 10 27.38 26.03 -73.29
N ASN A 11 26.32 26.54 -73.95
CA ASN A 11 25.00 26.81 -73.36
C ASN A 11 25.01 27.63 -72.06
N THR A 12 25.81 28.69 -72.03
CA THR A 12 26.03 29.49 -70.82
C THR A 12 25.58 30.93 -71.01
N PHE A 13 24.91 31.49 -70.00
CA PHE A 13 24.51 32.90 -69.97
C PHE A 13 25.18 33.63 -68.81
N VAL A 14 25.77 34.79 -69.06
CA VAL A 14 26.44 35.60 -68.03
C VAL A 14 25.93 37.04 -68.07
N LEU A 15 25.32 37.47 -66.96
CA LEU A 15 24.89 38.84 -66.72
C LEU A 15 25.53 39.36 -65.43
N GLY A 16 26.50 40.27 -65.52
CA GLY A 16 27.20 40.78 -64.35
C GLY A 16 28.61 41.24 -64.64
N SER A 17 29.49 41.20 -63.64
CA SER A 17 30.91 41.58 -63.78
C SER A 17 31.84 40.65 -63.00
N LYS A 18 33.07 40.49 -63.48
CA LYS A 18 34.10 39.60 -62.90
C LYS A 18 33.65 38.14 -62.73
N VAL A 19 32.81 37.63 -63.64
CA VAL A 19 32.44 36.21 -63.67
C VAL A 19 33.45 35.42 -64.51
N VAL A 20 33.91 34.29 -63.99
CA VAL A 20 34.58 33.24 -64.77
C VAL A 20 33.58 32.10 -64.91
N ALA A 21 33.07 31.90 -66.12
CA ALA A 21 32.13 30.83 -66.41
C ALA A 21 32.88 29.65 -67.03
N ASP A 22 32.98 28.57 -66.26
CA ASP A 22 33.69 27.34 -66.57
C ASP A 22 32.78 26.10 -66.55
N VAL A 23 31.52 26.25 -66.15
CA VAL A 23 30.50 25.19 -66.12
C VAL A 23 29.45 25.40 -67.21
N GLU A 24 29.21 24.35 -68.01
CA GLU A 24 28.21 24.33 -69.08
C GLU A 24 26.76 24.38 -68.58
N ASN A 25 25.81 24.64 -69.49
CA ASN A 25 24.36 24.65 -69.24
C ASN A 25 23.93 25.53 -68.05
N SER A 26 24.72 26.56 -67.73
CA SER A 26 24.58 27.32 -66.50
C SER A 26 24.36 28.81 -66.73
N VAL A 27 23.73 29.46 -65.76
CA VAL A 27 23.37 30.88 -65.82
C VAL A 27 24.02 31.60 -64.64
N TYR A 28 24.75 32.67 -64.92
CA TYR A 28 25.49 33.45 -63.94
C TYR A 28 24.90 34.85 -63.86
N LEU A 29 24.33 35.21 -62.72
CA LEU A 29 23.65 36.47 -62.47
C LEU A 29 24.35 37.23 -61.34
N GLY A 30 24.93 38.38 -61.66
CA GLY A 30 25.54 39.31 -60.72
C GLY A 30 27.07 39.35 -60.74
N HIS A 31 27.64 40.15 -59.83
CA HIS A 31 29.09 40.27 -59.64
C HIS A 31 29.66 39.00 -59.04
N GLN A 32 30.74 38.47 -59.64
CA GLN A 32 31.54 37.34 -59.16
C GLN A 32 30.75 36.04 -58.91
N SER A 33 29.61 35.84 -59.58
CA SER A 33 28.82 34.62 -59.41
C SER A 33 29.59 33.38 -59.87
N VAL A 34 29.49 32.28 -59.11
CA VAL A 34 30.21 31.02 -59.34
C VAL A 34 29.23 29.84 -59.31
N VAL A 35 29.48 28.82 -60.13
CA VAL A 35 28.76 27.53 -60.11
C VAL A 35 29.75 26.45 -59.69
N GLY A 36 29.38 25.62 -58.71
CA GLY A 36 30.17 24.45 -58.32
C GLY A 36 30.10 23.33 -59.36
N TYR A 37 31.22 22.65 -59.60
CA TYR A 37 31.34 21.56 -60.56
C TYR A 37 31.03 20.19 -59.94
N GLY A 38 30.32 19.33 -60.67
CA GLY A 38 30.14 17.90 -60.35
C GLY A 38 28.79 17.55 -59.74
N ASP A 39 28.69 16.30 -59.24
CA ASP A 39 27.41 15.67 -58.89
C ASP A 39 27.15 15.51 -57.38
N ALA A 40 28.14 15.83 -56.55
CA ALA A 40 28.12 15.51 -55.13
C ALA A 40 27.29 16.54 -54.32
N ILE A 41 26.30 16.04 -53.58
CA ILE A 41 25.66 16.81 -52.49
C ILE A 41 26.72 17.15 -51.44
N GLY A 42 26.74 18.41 -51.02
CA GLY A 42 27.69 18.87 -50.00
C GLY A 42 29.02 19.33 -50.59
N ALA A 43 29.14 19.40 -51.92
CA ALA A 43 30.31 20.01 -52.55
C ALA A 43 30.44 21.48 -52.12
N PRO A 44 31.63 21.93 -51.67
CA PRO A 44 31.81 23.30 -51.22
C PRO A 44 31.58 24.26 -52.38
N ASN A 45 30.83 25.31 -52.10
CA ASN A 45 30.70 26.44 -53.01
C ASN A 45 31.97 27.29 -52.89
N TRP A 46 32.44 27.81 -54.01
CA TRP A 46 33.72 28.50 -54.05
C TRP A 46 33.52 29.98 -53.74
N THR A 47 34.48 30.56 -53.03
CA THR A 47 34.61 32.01 -52.87
C THR A 47 35.00 32.66 -54.19
N ALA A 48 34.82 33.97 -54.31
CA ALA A 48 35.15 34.69 -55.54
C ALA A 48 36.65 34.64 -55.93
N ASP A 49 37.52 34.31 -54.97
CA ASP A 49 38.96 34.20 -55.16
C ASP A 49 39.42 32.77 -55.45
N GLY A 50 38.49 31.82 -55.61
CA GLY A 50 38.80 30.44 -55.99
C GLY A 50 39.28 29.55 -54.84
N VAL A 51 38.81 29.83 -53.61
CA VAL A 51 39.02 28.97 -52.43
C VAL A 51 37.68 28.33 -52.03
N GLU A 52 37.71 27.11 -51.48
CA GLU A 52 36.52 26.48 -50.88
C GLU A 52 35.92 27.41 -49.81
N GLY A 53 34.62 27.63 -49.88
CA GLY A 53 33.86 28.41 -48.91
C GLY A 53 33.03 27.55 -47.97
N ASP A 54 32.37 28.20 -47.00
CA ASP A 54 31.64 27.54 -45.92
C ASP A 54 30.24 27.05 -46.32
N THR A 55 29.73 27.48 -47.47
CA THR A 55 28.43 27.07 -48.01
C THR A 55 28.59 25.93 -49.01
N THR A 56 27.62 25.03 -49.10
CA THR A 56 27.68 23.86 -50.01
C THR A 56 26.57 23.88 -51.06
N THR A 57 26.75 23.11 -52.13
CA THR A 57 25.76 22.87 -53.19
C THR A 57 25.72 21.38 -53.55
N ALA A 58 24.86 20.99 -54.50
CA ALA A 58 24.92 19.69 -55.16
C ALA A 58 25.75 19.73 -56.46
N GLY A 59 26.28 20.89 -56.84
CA GLY A 59 26.96 21.11 -58.12
C GLY A 59 25.96 21.28 -59.26
N ASN A 60 26.45 21.27 -60.51
CA ASN A 60 25.67 21.59 -61.70
C ASN A 60 24.84 20.43 -62.26
N GLU A 61 25.28 19.19 -62.04
CA GLU A 61 24.61 17.96 -62.50
C GLU A 61 24.18 17.06 -61.34
N GLY A 62 24.36 17.53 -60.11
CA GLY A 62 24.09 16.77 -58.91
C GLY A 62 22.65 16.39 -58.70
N LYS A 63 22.51 15.31 -57.94
CA LYS A 63 21.23 14.78 -57.50
C LYS A 63 21.05 15.08 -56.03
N VAL A 64 19.99 15.81 -55.66
CA VAL A 64 19.56 15.99 -54.26
C VAL A 64 18.44 15.01 -53.96
N ASP A 65 18.74 13.94 -53.22
CA ASP A 65 17.77 12.93 -52.77
C ASP A 65 17.96 12.55 -51.30
N LYS A 66 18.72 13.35 -50.55
CA LYS A 66 18.92 13.19 -49.12
C LYS A 66 19.19 14.53 -48.45
N ALA A 67 18.84 14.63 -47.17
CA ALA A 67 19.34 15.66 -46.28
C ALA A 67 20.40 15.06 -45.36
N ILE A 68 21.45 15.83 -45.10
CA ILE A 68 22.52 15.51 -44.16
C ILE A 68 22.39 16.48 -42.99
N PHE A 69 22.32 15.96 -41.76
CA PHE A 69 22.18 16.75 -40.54
C PHE A 69 22.86 16.06 -39.36
N THR A 70 23.17 16.81 -38.31
CA THR A 70 23.86 16.29 -37.13
C THR A 70 22.88 16.13 -35.97
N VAL A 71 22.90 14.96 -35.32
CA VAL A 71 22.16 14.70 -34.08
C VAL A 71 23.16 14.17 -33.06
N ASN A 72 23.32 14.87 -31.93
CA ASN A 72 24.27 14.53 -30.87
C ASN A 72 25.70 14.31 -31.40
N ASP A 73 26.19 15.26 -32.20
CA ASP A 73 27.52 15.23 -32.85
C ASP A 73 27.74 14.07 -33.83
N GLU A 74 26.72 13.29 -34.16
CA GLU A 74 26.75 12.26 -35.20
C GLU A 74 26.03 12.74 -36.47
N GLU A 75 26.69 12.60 -37.62
CA GLU A 75 26.06 12.84 -38.92
C GLU A 75 25.00 11.76 -39.22
N LYS A 76 23.82 12.21 -39.65
CA LYS A 76 22.70 11.39 -40.07
C LYS A 76 22.29 11.79 -41.48
N GLU A 77 21.89 10.79 -42.26
CA GLU A 77 21.32 10.99 -43.58
C GLU A 77 19.85 10.57 -43.58
N GLN A 78 18.99 11.42 -44.13
CA GLN A 78 17.60 11.10 -44.41
C GLN A 78 17.38 11.15 -45.91
N LYS A 79 16.99 10.02 -46.51
CA LYS A 79 16.64 9.97 -47.93
C LYS A 79 15.25 10.55 -48.17
N PHE A 80 15.11 11.25 -49.28
CA PHE A 80 13.87 11.85 -49.78
C PHE A 80 13.72 11.60 -51.28
N THR A 81 12.48 11.51 -51.73
CA THR A 81 12.16 11.52 -53.15
C THR A 81 11.69 12.92 -53.53
N PHE A 82 12.58 13.74 -54.09
CA PHE A 82 12.24 15.09 -54.54
C PHE A 82 11.94 15.13 -56.05
N ALA A 83 10.98 15.95 -56.45
CA ALA A 83 10.82 16.32 -57.86
C ALA A 83 12.00 17.20 -58.29
N GLY A 84 12.44 17.05 -59.55
CA GLY A 84 13.60 17.79 -60.06
C GLY A 84 14.91 17.47 -59.35
N ALA A 85 15.03 16.32 -58.68
CA ALA A 85 16.19 15.96 -57.86
C ALA A 85 17.53 16.05 -58.61
N LYS A 86 17.57 15.72 -59.92
CA LYS A 86 18.77 15.82 -60.75
C LYS A 86 18.76 17.11 -61.57
N ALA A 87 19.79 17.93 -61.41
CA ALA A 87 19.99 19.13 -62.21
C ALA A 87 20.62 18.82 -63.58
N SER A 88 20.40 19.71 -64.56
CA SER A 88 21.05 19.67 -65.89
C SER A 88 22.02 20.86 -66.09
N GLY A 89 22.26 21.63 -65.03
CA GLY A 89 22.93 22.92 -65.01
C GLY A 89 22.48 23.73 -63.79
N ALA A 90 23.16 24.83 -63.49
CA ALA A 90 22.83 25.66 -62.33
C ALA A 90 22.61 27.13 -62.68
N VAL A 91 21.75 27.80 -61.90
CA VAL A 91 21.62 29.26 -61.91
C VAL A 91 22.31 29.81 -60.68
N SER A 92 23.45 30.46 -60.86
CA SER A 92 24.19 31.12 -59.79
C SER A 92 23.82 32.59 -59.68
N VAL A 93 23.45 33.02 -58.48
CA VAL A 93 23.18 34.42 -58.15
C VAL A 93 24.27 35.04 -57.27
N GLY A 94 25.39 34.35 -57.04
CA GLY A 94 26.46 34.80 -56.14
C GLY A 94 27.58 33.77 -55.98
N PHE A 95 28.35 33.92 -54.90
CA PHE A 95 29.45 33.03 -54.52
C PHE A 95 29.46 32.89 -53.00
N SER A 96 30.27 31.97 -52.46
CA SER A 96 30.32 31.77 -51.01
C SER A 96 30.80 33.03 -50.28
N GLY A 97 29.99 33.53 -49.33
CA GLY A 97 30.22 34.80 -48.62
C GLY A 97 29.79 36.06 -49.40
N GLY A 98 29.23 35.88 -50.60
CA GLY A 98 28.74 36.93 -51.49
C GLY A 98 27.34 36.65 -52.04
N GLU A 99 26.49 36.01 -51.24
CA GLU A 99 25.15 35.57 -51.63
C GLU A 99 24.18 36.74 -51.86
N ARG A 100 23.15 36.50 -52.68
CA ARG A 100 22.09 37.48 -52.95
C ARG A 100 20.73 36.93 -52.56
N ARG A 101 19.88 37.79 -51.99
CA ARG A 101 18.47 37.47 -51.72
C ARG A 101 17.67 37.51 -53.01
N LEU A 102 16.86 36.48 -53.25
CA LEU A 102 15.77 36.53 -54.22
C LEU A 102 14.54 37.11 -53.52
N GLN A 103 14.02 38.23 -54.02
CA GLN A 103 12.93 38.99 -53.39
C GLN A 103 11.68 38.98 -54.27
N ASN A 104 10.51 39.21 -53.65
CA ASN A 104 9.20 39.20 -54.31
C ASN A 104 8.82 37.86 -54.93
N LEU A 105 9.28 36.77 -54.32
CA LEU A 105 8.88 35.43 -54.71
C LEU A 105 7.46 35.13 -54.18
N ALA A 106 6.53 34.90 -55.09
CA ALA A 106 5.21 34.38 -54.75
C ALA A 106 5.33 33.01 -54.04
N ALA A 107 4.31 32.60 -53.28
CA ALA A 107 4.33 31.28 -52.65
C ALA A 107 4.28 30.19 -53.72
N GLY A 108 5.25 29.26 -53.69
CA GLY A 108 5.31 28.14 -54.61
C GLY A 108 4.34 27.01 -54.23
N GLU A 109 4.04 26.11 -55.16
CA GLU A 109 3.26 24.91 -54.85
C GLU A 109 3.98 24.01 -53.81
N ILE A 110 3.24 23.47 -52.84
CA ILE A 110 3.75 22.48 -51.87
C ILE A 110 3.12 21.12 -52.19
N SER A 111 3.81 20.31 -53.00
CA SER A 111 3.40 18.95 -53.36
C SER A 111 4.62 18.07 -53.66
N ALA A 112 4.42 16.75 -53.70
CA ALA A 112 5.51 15.80 -53.99
C ALA A 112 6.13 15.96 -55.39
N THR A 113 5.44 16.64 -56.30
CA THR A 113 5.86 16.85 -57.70
C THR A 113 6.28 18.29 -58.00
N SER A 114 6.19 19.20 -57.02
CA SER A 114 6.51 20.62 -57.21
C SER A 114 8.02 20.83 -57.43
N THR A 115 8.34 21.69 -58.39
CA THR A 115 9.68 22.24 -58.62
C THR A 115 9.72 23.76 -58.44
N ASP A 116 8.71 24.32 -57.78
CA ASP A 116 8.63 25.75 -57.50
C ASP A 116 9.59 26.15 -56.37
N ALA A 117 10.08 27.38 -56.42
CA ALA A 117 10.83 27.93 -55.30
C ALA A 117 9.90 28.27 -54.13
N ILE A 118 10.36 28.04 -52.90
CA ILE A 118 9.62 28.30 -51.66
C ILE A 118 10.02 29.66 -51.09
N ASN A 119 9.05 30.43 -50.61
CA ASN A 119 9.32 31.72 -49.95
C ASN A 119 9.32 31.62 -48.42
N GLY A 120 9.77 32.70 -47.75
CA GLY A 120 9.91 32.72 -46.29
C GLY A 120 8.59 32.53 -45.51
N SER A 121 7.45 32.91 -46.08
CA SER A 121 6.14 32.76 -45.40
C SER A 121 5.73 31.30 -45.27
N GLN A 122 6.09 30.46 -46.25
CA GLN A 122 5.79 29.03 -46.25
C GLN A 122 6.64 28.27 -45.22
N LEU A 123 7.95 28.56 -45.18
CA LEU A 123 8.83 27.99 -44.16
C LEU A 123 8.45 28.47 -42.75
N PHE A 124 8.04 29.74 -42.61
CA PHE A 124 7.57 30.29 -41.34
C PHE A 124 6.29 29.59 -40.85
N ALA A 125 5.35 29.25 -41.74
CA ALA A 125 4.14 28.50 -41.37
C ALA A 125 4.50 27.13 -40.78
N VAL A 126 5.42 26.40 -41.41
CA VAL A 126 5.93 25.11 -40.90
C VAL A 126 6.65 25.29 -39.56
N ALA A 127 7.56 26.26 -39.47
CA ALA A 127 8.30 26.54 -38.23
C ALA A 127 7.36 26.91 -37.07
N SER A 128 6.28 27.64 -37.35
CA SER A 128 5.26 28.01 -36.36
C SER A 128 4.52 26.79 -35.80
N GLU A 129 4.21 25.80 -36.65
CA GLU A 129 3.57 24.56 -36.22
C GLU A 129 4.51 23.71 -35.35
N VAL A 130 5.74 23.51 -35.82
CA VAL A 130 6.79 22.79 -35.08
C VAL A 130 7.08 23.46 -33.73
N TYR A 131 7.01 24.79 -33.67
CA TYR A 131 7.23 25.55 -32.44
C TYR A 131 6.10 25.39 -31.41
N LYS A 132 4.92 24.85 -31.76
CA LYS A 132 3.86 24.62 -30.77
C LYS A 132 4.32 23.62 -29.71
N GLY A 133 4.95 22.52 -30.11
CA GLY A 133 5.39 21.46 -29.20
C GLY A 133 4.27 20.47 -28.85
N LEU A 134 4.45 19.75 -27.74
CA LEU A 134 3.49 18.79 -27.21
C LEU A 134 2.74 19.39 -26.00
N ASN A 135 1.43 19.20 -25.98
CA ASN A 135 0.59 19.59 -24.84
C ASN A 135 0.40 18.40 -23.89
N PHE A 136 0.52 18.64 -22.59
CA PHE A 136 0.33 17.69 -21.50
C PHE A 136 -0.77 18.23 -20.60
N ASP A 137 -1.84 17.47 -20.39
CA ASP A 137 -2.90 17.82 -19.46
C ASP A 137 -2.96 16.83 -18.30
N ALA A 138 -3.55 17.24 -17.19
CA ALA A 138 -3.73 16.41 -16.00
C ALA A 138 -4.99 16.84 -15.25
N ASN A 139 -5.43 16.00 -14.30
CA ASN A 139 -6.60 16.30 -13.46
C ASN A 139 -6.50 17.65 -12.71
N THR A 140 -5.28 18.15 -12.50
CA THR A 140 -4.98 19.44 -11.87
C THR A 140 -3.80 20.09 -12.58
N GLY A 141 -3.77 21.42 -12.65
CA GLY A 141 -2.68 22.18 -13.30
C GLY A 141 -2.96 22.53 -14.77
N GLY A 142 -3.96 21.90 -15.39
CA GLY A 142 -4.41 22.16 -16.76
C GLY A 142 -3.35 21.83 -17.81
N VAL A 143 -3.65 22.22 -19.05
CA VAL A 143 -2.77 21.99 -20.20
C VAL A 143 -1.46 22.78 -20.05
N GLN A 144 -0.34 22.07 -20.09
CA GLN A 144 1.03 22.58 -20.14
C GLN A 144 1.68 22.23 -21.47
N THR A 145 2.45 23.14 -22.06
CA THR A 145 3.11 22.91 -23.34
C THR A 145 4.60 22.68 -23.15
N SER A 146 5.11 21.55 -23.65
CA SER A 146 6.55 21.24 -23.72
C SER A 146 7.03 21.34 -25.17
N LYS A 147 8.08 22.12 -25.42
CA LYS A 147 8.63 22.31 -26.77
C LYS A 147 9.34 21.04 -27.24
N LEU A 148 9.39 20.82 -28.56
CA LEU A 148 10.19 19.73 -29.12
C LEU A 148 11.66 19.91 -28.70
N GLY A 149 12.28 18.84 -28.24
CA GLY A 149 13.64 18.85 -27.69
C GLY A 149 13.76 19.28 -26.21
N SER A 150 12.66 19.70 -25.56
CA SER A 150 12.66 19.95 -24.10
C SER A 150 12.52 18.66 -23.29
N ILE A 151 12.94 18.69 -22.02
CA ILE A 151 12.82 17.55 -21.10
C ILE A 151 11.52 17.67 -20.29
N VAL A 152 10.72 16.59 -20.28
CA VAL A 152 9.58 16.44 -19.37
C VAL A 152 9.99 15.53 -18.22
N THR A 153 10.04 16.06 -17.01
CA THR A 153 10.40 15.29 -15.81
C THR A 153 9.15 14.78 -15.08
N ILE A 154 9.02 13.46 -14.93
CA ILE A 154 7.96 12.81 -14.16
C ILE A 154 8.60 12.25 -12.88
N LYS A 155 8.36 12.87 -11.72
CA LYS A 155 8.96 12.46 -10.43
C LYS A 155 7.99 12.61 -9.26
N GLY A 156 8.23 11.84 -8.20
CA GLY A 156 7.59 12.02 -6.89
C GLY A 156 8.19 13.20 -6.11
N ALA A 157 8.10 13.18 -4.78
CA ALA A 157 8.71 14.21 -3.94
C ALA A 157 10.24 14.26 -4.10
N ASP A 158 10.85 15.46 -4.04
CA ASP A 158 12.29 15.66 -4.25
C ASP A 158 13.17 14.90 -3.24
N ALA A 159 12.64 14.56 -2.07
CA ALA A 159 13.35 13.77 -1.06
C ALA A 159 13.52 12.29 -1.45
N ASN A 160 12.76 11.79 -2.43
CA ASN A 160 12.83 10.40 -2.88
C ASN A 160 14.03 10.19 -3.81
N THR A 161 15.18 9.84 -3.23
CA THR A 161 16.46 9.68 -3.97
C THR A 161 16.98 8.25 -4.05
N ASP A 162 16.38 7.31 -3.30
CA ASP A 162 16.79 5.90 -3.22
C ASP A 162 15.64 5.00 -3.69
N ALA A 163 15.75 4.48 -4.93
CA ALA A 163 14.72 3.67 -5.57
C ALA A 163 14.51 2.30 -4.88
N SER A 164 15.50 1.81 -4.12
CA SER A 164 15.42 0.50 -3.44
C SER A 164 14.44 0.48 -2.27
N LYS A 165 14.03 1.66 -1.78
CA LYS A 165 13.01 1.85 -0.75
C LYS A 165 11.58 1.89 -1.29
N PHE A 166 11.41 1.69 -2.59
CA PHE A 166 10.11 1.66 -3.26
C PHE A 166 9.92 0.31 -3.94
N ASP A 167 8.71 0.05 -4.40
CA ASP A 167 8.32 -1.22 -5.02
C ASP A 167 8.94 -1.46 -6.41
N ALA A 168 9.90 -0.63 -6.85
CA ALA A 168 10.51 -0.65 -8.17
C ALA A 168 9.48 -0.68 -9.33
N GLY A 169 8.30 -0.10 -9.12
CA GLY A 169 7.22 -0.09 -10.11
C GLY A 169 6.40 -1.38 -10.17
N LYS A 170 6.54 -2.30 -9.21
CA LYS A 170 5.74 -3.54 -9.16
C LYS A 170 4.24 -3.28 -9.05
N ASN A 171 3.81 -2.28 -8.28
CA ASN A 171 2.38 -2.04 -8.05
C ASN A 171 1.75 -1.06 -9.03
N LEU A 172 2.53 -0.33 -9.84
CA LEU A 172 2.01 0.62 -10.82
C LEU A 172 2.22 0.10 -12.25
N MET A 173 1.13 -0.02 -13.00
CA MET A 173 1.15 -0.36 -14.42
C MET A 173 0.85 0.89 -15.24
N THR A 174 1.57 1.05 -16.35
CA THR A 174 1.27 2.07 -17.37
C THR A 174 0.84 1.43 -18.68
N SER A 175 -0.25 1.90 -19.28
CA SER A 175 -0.66 1.50 -20.63
C SER A 175 -0.98 2.72 -21.49
N ILE A 176 -0.83 2.57 -22.81
CA ILE A 176 -1.07 3.65 -23.78
C ILE A 176 -2.18 3.18 -24.72
N GLU A 177 -3.21 4.01 -24.85
CA GLU A 177 -4.33 3.81 -25.77
C GLU A 177 -4.41 5.00 -26.72
N LYS A 178 -4.42 4.76 -28.03
CA LYS A 178 -4.63 5.81 -29.03
C LYS A 178 -6.12 6.16 -29.12
N GLN A 179 -6.45 7.44 -29.04
CA GLN A 179 -7.80 7.97 -29.25
C GLN A 179 -7.76 9.01 -30.36
N GLY A 180 -7.93 8.57 -31.62
CA GLY A 180 -7.70 9.42 -32.78
C GLY A 180 -6.22 9.79 -32.90
N GLU A 181 -5.94 11.09 -33.04
CA GLU A 181 -4.57 11.63 -33.07
C GLU A 181 -3.92 11.65 -31.67
N ASP A 182 -4.74 11.70 -30.61
CA ASP A 182 -4.30 11.80 -29.22
C ASP A 182 -3.95 10.43 -28.61
N SER A 183 -3.19 10.43 -27.52
CA SER A 183 -2.85 9.23 -26.75
C SER A 183 -3.25 9.41 -25.30
N VAL A 184 -3.94 8.41 -24.75
CA VAL A 184 -4.27 8.34 -23.32
C VAL A 184 -3.28 7.41 -22.64
N VAL A 185 -2.47 7.96 -21.76
CA VAL A 185 -1.62 7.19 -20.85
C VAL A 185 -2.42 6.90 -19.59
N ARG A 186 -2.63 5.62 -19.29
CA ARG A 186 -3.28 5.18 -18.05
C ARG A 186 -2.21 4.77 -17.05
N ILE A 187 -2.40 5.18 -15.80
CA ILE A 187 -1.64 4.69 -14.65
C ILE A 187 -2.62 3.93 -13.79
N ALA A 188 -2.38 2.63 -13.60
CA ALA A 188 -3.24 1.74 -12.84
C ALA A 188 -2.48 1.12 -11.67
N LEU A 189 -3.21 0.86 -10.58
CA LEU A 189 -2.69 0.18 -9.41
C LEU A 189 -2.97 -1.32 -9.51
N ALA A 190 -2.01 -2.16 -9.10
CA ALA A 190 -2.20 -3.60 -8.99
C ALA A 190 -3.35 -3.91 -8.02
N LYS A 191 -4.16 -4.93 -8.33
CA LYS A 191 -5.27 -5.35 -7.46
C LYS A 191 -4.76 -5.89 -6.12
N ASN A 192 -3.65 -6.60 -6.14
CA ASN A 192 -2.93 -7.07 -4.97
C ASN A 192 -1.65 -6.24 -4.88
N LEU A 193 -1.47 -5.54 -3.77
CA LEU A 193 -0.30 -4.72 -3.52
C LEU A 193 0.80 -5.57 -2.87
N GLU A 194 2.00 -5.51 -3.43
CA GLU A 194 3.23 -6.02 -2.84
C GLU A 194 3.97 -4.85 -2.18
N ILE A 195 3.75 -4.68 -0.87
CA ILE A 195 4.30 -3.60 -0.05
C ILE A 195 4.68 -4.14 1.33
N ASP A 196 5.71 -3.57 1.95
CA ASP A 196 6.19 -4.01 3.26
C ASP A 196 5.26 -3.59 4.41
N SER A 197 4.63 -2.42 4.30
CA SER A 197 3.72 -1.93 5.33
C SER A 197 2.75 -0.84 4.85
N VAL A 198 1.64 -0.71 5.56
CA VAL A 198 0.69 0.41 5.48
C VAL A 198 0.66 1.11 6.83
N LYS A 199 0.98 2.41 6.87
CA LYS A 199 0.93 3.25 8.07
C LYS A 199 -0.15 4.32 7.94
N ALA A 200 -1.10 4.32 8.87
CA ALA A 200 -2.16 5.33 8.95
C ALA A 200 -2.28 5.86 10.39
N GLY A 201 -1.69 7.03 10.66
CA GLY A 201 -1.63 7.59 12.01
C GLY A 201 -0.95 6.63 12.99
N LYS A 202 -1.66 6.21 14.03
CA LYS A 202 -1.16 5.23 15.02
C LYS A 202 -1.27 3.77 14.55
N THR A 203 -2.02 3.48 13.49
CA THR A 203 -2.20 2.12 12.96
C THR A 203 -1.05 1.74 12.02
N SER A 204 -0.52 0.53 12.15
CA SER A 204 0.43 -0.05 11.19
C SER A 204 -0.04 -1.46 10.81
N LEU A 205 -0.05 -1.77 9.52
CA LEU A 205 -0.15 -3.14 9.00
C LEU A 205 1.20 -3.48 8.35
N ASN A 206 1.84 -4.58 8.75
CA ASN A 206 3.11 -5.04 8.20
C ASN A 206 3.21 -6.57 8.32
N ASN A 207 4.39 -7.13 8.09
CA ASN A 207 4.63 -8.58 8.20
C ASN A 207 4.37 -9.16 9.60
N ASP A 208 4.35 -8.35 10.66
CA ASP A 208 4.04 -8.80 12.02
C ASP A 208 2.53 -8.76 12.34
N GLY A 209 1.71 -8.27 11.40
CA GLY A 209 0.27 -8.11 11.53
C GLY A 209 -0.19 -6.65 11.66
N LEU A 210 -1.29 -6.44 12.38
CA LEU A 210 -1.89 -5.14 12.61
C LEU A 210 -1.55 -4.63 14.02
N SER A 211 -1.16 -3.37 14.14
CA SER A 211 -0.96 -2.70 15.43
C SER A 211 -1.66 -1.34 15.48
N VAL A 212 -2.09 -0.92 16.67
CA VAL A 212 -2.58 0.44 16.93
C VAL A 212 -1.85 1.00 18.14
N GLY A 213 -0.89 1.90 17.88
CA GLY A 213 0.05 2.35 18.89
C GLY A 213 0.85 1.17 19.46
N ASN A 214 1.07 1.18 20.77
CA ASN A 214 1.85 0.14 21.46
C ASN A 214 0.99 -0.88 22.21
N ASN A 215 -0.34 -0.67 22.26
CA ASN A 215 -1.21 -1.42 23.15
C ASN A 215 -2.01 -2.50 22.44
N VAL A 216 -2.42 -2.26 21.18
CA VAL A 216 -3.24 -3.21 20.42
C VAL A 216 -2.41 -3.85 19.34
N LYS A 217 -2.38 -5.19 19.31
CA LYS A 217 -1.73 -5.98 18.27
C LYS A 217 -2.64 -7.13 17.86
N VAL A 218 -2.70 -7.40 16.57
CA VAL A 218 -3.29 -8.60 15.99
C VAL A 218 -2.20 -9.25 15.15
N SER A 219 -1.86 -10.48 15.46
CA SER A 219 -0.87 -11.26 14.74
C SER A 219 -1.28 -12.72 14.63
N ASP A 220 -0.43 -13.52 13.99
CA ASP A 220 -0.52 -14.98 13.94
C ASP A 220 -0.64 -15.66 15.32
N THR A 221 -0.11 -15.02 16.36
CA THR A 221 -0.16 -15.47 17.76
C THR A 221 -1.44 -15.04 18.51
N GLY A 222 -2.30 -14.20 17.93
CA GLY A 222 -3.56 -13.77 18.53
C GLY A 222 -3.73 -12.25 18.62
N ILE A 223 -4.58 -11.83 19.56
CA ILE A 223 -4.95 -10.42 19.79
C ILE A 223 -4.49 -10.00 21.19
N THR A 224 -3.80 -8.88 21.30
CA THR A 224 -3.43 -8.28 22.58
C THR A 224 -3.97 -6.85 22.68
N ALA A 225 -4.42 -6.45 23.86
CA ALA A 225 -4.84 -5.10 24.19
C ALA A 225 -4.34 -4.73 25.60
N GLY A 226 -3.16 -4.11 25.67
CA GLY A 226 -2.46 -3.90 26.94
C GLY A 226 -2.08 -5.24 27.57
N GLY A 227 -2.59 -5.52 28.78
CA GLY A 227 -2.37 -6.79 29.47
C GLY A 227 -3.38 -7.90 29.13
N VAL A 228 -4.43 -7.59 28.37
CA VAL A 228 -5.45 -8.58 27.96
C VAL A 228 -5.00 -9.25 26.67
N SER A 229 -5.19 -10.57 26.57
CA SER A 229 -4.87 -11.33 25.35
C SER A 229 -5.90 -12.41 25.03
N LEU A 230 -6.12 -12.63 23.74
CA LEU A 230 -6.82 -13.77 23.18
C LEU A 230 -5.84 -14.51 22.27
N THR A 231 -5.55 -15.77 22.58
CA THR A 231 -4.62 -16.62 21.82
C THR A 231 -5.27 -17.99 21.56
N THR A 232 -4.53 -18.91 20.94
CA THR A 232 -4.95 -20.31 20.81
C THR A 232 -5.11 -21.04 22.15
N GLU A 233 -4.51 -20.53 23.23
CA GLU A 233 -4.66 -21.07 24.59
C GLU A 233 -5.92 -20.57 25.31
N GLY A 234 -6.64 -19.61 24.72
CA GLY A 234 -7.85 -19.01 25.27
C GLY A 234 -7.70 -17.53 25.62
N ILE A 235 -8.48 -17.09 26.62
CA ILE A 235 -8.58 -15.69 27.04
C ILE A 235 -7.79 -15.48 28.33
N ASN A 236 -6.87 -14.51 28.34
CA ASN A 236 -6.26 -13.98 29.55
C ASN A 236 -6.77 -12.55 29.77
N ALA A 237 -7.50 -12.32 30.86
CA ALA A 237 -8.04 -11.02 31.23
C ALA A 237 -7.00 -10.05 31.83
N GLY A 238 -5.74 -10.45 31.96
CA GLY A 238 -4.66 -9.58 32.44
C GLY A 238 -4.92 -9.04 33.84
N ASN A 239 -5.47 -9.86 34.75
CA ASN A 239 -5.91 -9.47 36.09
C ASN A 239 -6.92 -8.31 36.12
N THR A 240 -7.66 -8.10 35.03
CA THR A 240 -8.69 -7.08 34.94
C THR A 240 -10.06 -7.68 35.25
N LYS A 241 -10.94 -6.87 35.86
CA LYS A 241 -12.35 -7.26 36.09
C LYS A 241 -13.04 -7.50 34.75
N ILE A 242 -13.70 -8.65 34.63
CA ILE A 242 -14.60 -8.94 33.50
C ILE A 242 -16.02 -8.54 33.92
N THR A 243 -16.56 -7.50 33.29
CA THR A 243 -17.93 -7.01 33.54
C THR A 243 -18.87 -7.43 32.41
N ASN A 244 -20.18 -7.33 32.64
CA ASN A 244 -21.23 -7.68 31.66
C ASN A 244 -21.22 -9.16 31.24
N VAL A 245 -20.81 -10.05 32.16
CA VAL A 245 -20.98 -11.50 32.01
C VAL A 245 -22.40 -11.85 32.46
N ALA A 246 -23.25 -12.28 31.52
CA ALA A 246 -24.59 -12.78 31.82
C ALA A 246 -24.51 -14.02 32.74
N ALA A 247 -25.62 -14.37 33.40
CA ALA A 247 -25.66 -15.60 34.18
C ALA A 247 -25.52 -16.80 33.23
N GLY A 248 -24.60 -17.70 33.53
CA GLY A 248 -24.40 -18.92 32.76
C GLY A 248 -25.58 -19.87 32.89
N THR A 249 -26.01 -20.47 31.78
CA THR A 249 -27.11 -21.44 31.74
C THR A 249 -26.62 -22.85 31.42
N ASP A 250 -25.55 -22.96 30.64
CA ASP A 250 -24.92 -24.24 30.29
C ASP A 250 -23.70 -24.53 31.19
N ASN A 251 -23.33 -25.81 31.30
CA ASN A 251 -22.21 -26.24 32.15
C ASN A 251 -20.83 -25.67 31.72
N SER A 252 -20.72 -25.15 30.50
CA SER A 252 -19.50 -24.56 29.96
C SER A 252 -19.45 -23.03 30.05
N ASP A 253 -20.50 -22.39 30.56
CA ASP A 253 -20.56 -20.93 30.65
C ASP A 253 -19.70 -20.40 31.79
N ALA A 254 -19.24 -19.16 31.65
CA ALA A 254 -18.64 -18.43 32.75
C ALA A 254 -19.69 -18.06 33.80
N VAL A 255 -19.42 -18.37 35.06
CA VAL A 255 -20.28 -18.01 36.20
C VAL A 255 -20.01 -16.56 36.61
N ASN A 256 -21.06 -15.77 36.79
CA ASN A 256 -20.94 -14.40 37.29
C ASN A 256 -21.13 -14.29 38.82
N VAL A 257 -20.84 -13.12 39.38
CA VAL A 257 -20.92 -12.89 40.85
C VAL A 257 -22.36 -13.05 41.39
N GLY A 258 -23.38 -12.78 40.58
CA GLY A 258 -24.78 -12.97 40.97
C GLY A 258 -25.08 -14.42 41.29
N GLN A 259 -24.69 -15.34 40.40
CA GLN A 259 -24.84 -16.79 40.61
C GLN A 259 -24.02 -17.28 41.81
N LEU A 260 -22.80 -16.79 42.00
CA LEU A 260 -22.00 -17.14 43.20
C LEU A 260 -22.66 -16.65 44.50
N THR A 261 -23.31 -15.49 44.46
CA THR A 261 -24.04 -14.94 45.62
C THR A 261 -25.24 -15.80 45.96
N GLU A 262 -26.01 -16.26 44.96
CA GLU A 262 -27.13 -17.18 45.18
C GLU A 262 -26.68 -18.49 45.85
N VAL A 263 -25.56 -19.07 45.40
CA VAL A 263 -24.97 -20.26 46.03
C VAL A 263 -24.52 -19.94 47.47
N ALA A 264 -23.90 -18.79 47.70
CA ALA A 264 -23.46 -18.39 49.04
C ALA A 264 -24.64 -18.21 50.00
N ASP A 265 -25.77 -17.68 49.53
CA ASP A 265 -26.97 -17.49 50.35
C ASP A 265 -27.69 -18.83 50.60
N GLN A 266 -27.73 -19.74 49.62
CA GLN A 266 -28.20 -21.11 49.84
C GLN A 266 -27.34 -21.85 50.87
N ALA A 267 -26.02 -21.72 50.81
CA ALA A 267 -25.11 -22.35 51.77
C ALA A 267 -25.32 -21.82 53.20
N LYS A 268 -25.56 -20.51 53.37
CA LYS A 268 -25.92 -19.93 54.68
C LYS A 268 -27.27 -20.45 55.17
N ALA A 269 -28.27 -20.57 54.28
CA ALA A 269 -29.60 -21.06 54.62
C ALA A 269 -29.61 -22.54 55.00
N ALA A 270 -28.71 -23.34 54.43
CA ALA A 270 -28.53 -24.76 54.75
C ALA A 270 -27.92 -25.02 56.14
N ALA A 271 -27.53 -23.96 56.88
CA ALA A 271 -27.05 -24.11 58.25
C ALA A 271 -28.11 -24.79 59.13
N THR A 272 -27.74 -25.92 59.74
CA THR A 272 -28.61 -26.66 60.65
C THR A 272 -28.93 -25.81 61.88
N LYS A 273 -30.21 -25.48 62.06
CA LYS A 273 -30.69 -24.78 63.25
C LYS A 273 -31.27 -25.80 64.24
N LEU A 274 -30.53 -26.09 65.30
CA LEU A 274 -31.03 -26.86 66.43
C LEU A 274 -31.47 -25.91 67.55
N VAL A 275 -32.65 -26.17 68.10
CA VAL A 275 -33.19 -25.43 69.25
C VAL A 275 -33.45 -26.44 70.36
N ALA A 276 -32.81 -26.23 71.51
CA ALA A 276 -33.02 -27.08 72.68
C ALA A 276 -34.41 -26.82 73.30
N GLY A 277 -35.25 -27.85 73.35
CA GLY A 277 -36.51 -27.82 74.10
C GLY A 277 -36.32 -27.94 75.61
N ASP A 278 -37.38 -27.77 76.39
CA ASP A 278 -37.29 -27.66 77.86
C ASP A 278 -36.67 -28.89 78.56
N GLY A 279 -36.64 -30.06 77.93
CA GLY A 279 -36.03 -31.29 78.45
C GLY A 279 -34.74 -31.76 77.78
N VAL A 280 -34.13 -30.98 76.88
CA VAL A 280 -32.97 -31.41 76.06
C VAL A 280 -31.87 -30.36 76.13
N THR A 281 -30.60 -30.78 76.08
CA THR A 281 -29.45 -29.93 75.82
C THR A 281 -28.94 -30.21 74.42
N VAL A 282 -28.51 -29.14 73.74
CA VAL A 282 -27.83 -29.23 72.45
C VAL A 282 -26.53 -28.46 72.60
N GLU A 283 -25.42 -29.17 72.52
CA GLU A 283 -24.08 -28.59 72.48
C GLU A 283 -23.55 -28.70 71.04
N SER A 284 -22.74 -27.74 70.62
CA SER A 284 -22.15 -27.74 69.28
C SER A 284 -20.67 -27.43 69.32
N GLU A 285 -19.89 -28.11 68.49
CA GLU A 285 -18.46 -27.85 68.30
C GLU A 285 -18.14 -27.79 66.81
N GLN A 286 -17.30 -26.82 66.41
CA GLN A 286 -16.80 -26.77 65.05
C GLN A 286 -15.57 -27.69 64.93
N LEU A 287 -15.64 -28.66 64.02
CA LEU A 287 -14.57 -29.58 63.74
C LEU A 287 -13.47 -28.92 62.88
N ALA A 288 -12.31 -29.57 62.79
CA ALA A 288 -11.16 -29.07 62.04
C ALA A 288 -11.43 -28.89 60.52
N ASP A 289 -12.37 -29.66 59.95
CA ASP A 289 -12.83 -29.54 58.57
C ASP A 289 -13.86 -28.43 58.36
N LYS A 290 -14.15 -27.64 59.41
CA LYS A 290 -15.13 -26.55 59.49
C LYS A 290 -16.59 -27.00 59.53
N SER A 291 -16.89 -28.30 59.51
CA SER A 291 -18.24 -28.80 59.81
C SER A 291 -18.59 -28.56 61.28
N THR A 292 -19.87 -28.60 61.62
CA THR A 292 -20.34 -28.44 63.00
C THR A 292 -20.92 -29.77 63.48
N GLU A 293 -20.36 -30.33 64.54
CA GLU A 293 -20.93 -31.48 65.24
C GLU A 293 -21.90 -30.99 66.32
N TYR A 294 -23.05 -31.65 66.42
CA TYR A 294 -24.06 -31.34 67.42
C TYR A 294 -24.30 -32.56 68.31
N THR A 295 -24.10 -32.38 69.61
CA THR A 295 -24.41 -33.40 70.61
C THR A 295 -25.75 -33.07 71.26
N VAL A 296 -26.72 -33.97 71.13
CA VAL A 296 -28.07 -33.82 71.70
C VAL A 296 -28.22 -34.79 72.87
N SER A 297 -28.56 -34.26 74.05
CA SER A 297 -28.70 -35.06 75.29
C SER A 297 -29.97 -34.70 76.05
N ALA A 298 -30.60 -35.67 76.72
CA ALA A 298 -31.71 -35.38 77.63
C ALA A 298 -31.20 -34.65 78.89
N LYS A 299 -31.92 -33.63 79.34
CA LYS A 299 -31.72 -33.06 80.67
C LYS A 299 -32.13 -34.12 81.69
N THR A 300 -31.27 -34.36 82.67
CA THR A 300 -31.57 -35.25 83.80
C THR A 300 -31.31 -34.48 85.09
N ASP A 301 -32.11 -34.75 86.12
CA ASP A 301 -31.92 -34.16 87.45
C ASP A 301 -30.92 -34.96 88.30
N GLY A 302 -30.47 -36.12 87.79
CA GLY A 302 -29.61 -37.08 88.48
C GLY A 302 -30.31 -37.83 89.63
N ALA A 303 -31.51 -37.41 90.03
CA ALA A 303 -32.24 -37.89 91.20
C ALA A 303 -33.38 -38.83 90.81
N THR A 304 -34.27 -38.41 89.91
CA THR A 304 -35.37 -39.23 89.39
C THR A 304 -35.00 -39.93 88.09
N MET A 305 -34.18 -39.26 87.26
CA MET A 305 -33.66 -39.79 86.00
C MET A 305 -32.15 -39.54 85.91
N THR A 306 -31.42 -40.47 85.31
CA THR A 306 -29.97 -40.35 85.07
C THR A 306 -29.61 -40.92 83.69
N THR A 307 -28.35 -40.80 83.29
CA THR A 307 -27.81 -41.47 82.09
C THR A 307 -26.81 -42.55 82.49
N VAL A 308 -26.99 -43.77 81.96
CA VAL A 308 -26.09 -44.91 82.21
C VAL A 308 -25.77 -45.58 80.88
N GLY A 309 -24.49 -45.62 80.50
CA GLY A 309 -24.06 -46.23 79.24
C GLY A 309 -24.68 -45.59 77.98
N GLY A 310 -25.07 -44.32 78.04
CA GLY A 310 -25.75 -43.60 76.96
C GLY A 310 -27.28 -43.78 76.91
N ALA A 311 -27.87 -44.61 77.77
CA ALA A 311 -29.32 -44.74 77.90
C ALA A 311 -29.86 -43.85 79.03
N ILE A 312 -31.05 -43.30 78.84
CA ILE A 312 -31.82 -42.63 79.89
C ILE A 312 -32.39 -43.70 80.82
N ALA A 313 -32.17 -43.55 82.13
CA ALA A 313 -32.62 -44.52 83.13
C ALA A 313 -33.39 -43.81 84.25
N ALA A 314 -34.52 -44.39 84.64
CA ALA A 314 -35.23 -43.98 85.85
C ALA A 314 -34.52 -44.56 87.07
N ASN A 315 -34.26 -43.72 88.06
CA ASN A 315 -33.84 -44.19 89.37
C ASN A 315 -35.09 -44.70 90.10
N THR A 316 -35.21 -46.01 90.22
CA THR A 316 -36.36 -46.64 90.88
C THR A 316 -36.00 -47.12 92.28
N THR A 317 -37.02 -47.23 93.11
CA THR A 317 -36.94 -47.86 94.44
C THR A 317 -37.72 -49.17 94.38
N THR A 318 -37.24 -50.22 95.02
CA THR A 318 -38.07 -51.41 95.24
C THR A 318 -39.27 -51.06 96.11
N PHE A 319 -40.46 -51.51 95.71
CA PHE A 319 -41.63 -51.43 96.58
C PHE A 319 -41.42 -52.36 97.78
N ASN A 320 -41.44 -51.79 98.98
CA ASN A 320 -41.46 -52.56 100.22
C ASN A 320 -42.93 -52.94 100.51
N THR A 321 -43.21 -54.24 100.65
CA THR A 321 -44.57 -54.77 100.86
C THR A 321 -45.03 -54.72 102.32
N THR A 322 -44.32 -54.00 103.19
CA THR A 322 -44.76 -53.73 104.57
C THR A 322 -45.93 -52.74 104.58
N THR A 323 -46.88 -52.95 105.49
CA THR A 323 -48.16 -52.22 105.61
C THR A 323 -48.03 -50.73 106.02
N ASP A 324 -46.82 -50.18 106.04
CA ASP A 324 -46.51 -48.80 106.44
C ASP A 324 -46.37 -47.82 105.26
N GLY A 325 -46.33 -48.31 104.02
CA GLY A 325 -46.33 -47.47 102.81
C GLY A 325 -45.04 -46.66 102.60
N ALA A 326 -43.94 -46.97 103.30
CA ALA A 326 -42.67 -46.27 103.15
C ALA A 326 -41.86 -46.81 101.95
N VAL A 327 -41.32 -45.90 101.12
CA VAL A 327 -40.39 -46.23 100.02
C VAL A 327 -38.93 -45.97 100.44
N GLY A 328 -38.00 -46.83 100.02
CA GLY A 328 -36.57 -46.70 100.30
C GLY A 328 -35.87 -45.61 99.48
N ALA A 329 -34.57 -45.38 99.71
CA ALA A 329 -33.78 -44.45 98.87
C ALA A 329 -33.63 -45.00 97.45
N PRO A 330 -33.69 -44.16 96.39
CA PRO A 330 -33.49 -44.59 95.01
C PRO A 330 -32.14 -45.30 94.84
N VAL A 331 -32.11 -46.40 94.08
CA VAL A 331 -30.89 -47.14 93.77
C VAL A 331 -30.62 -47.10 92.26
N THR A 332 -29.36 -47.03 91.88
CA THR A 332 -28.95 -47.02 90.47
C THR A 332 -29.35 -48.35 89.81
N PRO A 333 -30.04 -48.36 88.66
CA PRO A 333 -30.53 -49.61 88.06
C PRO A 333 -29.37 -50.54 87.65
N LEU A 334 -29.47 -51.81 88.04
CA LEU A 334 -28.59 -52.90 87.62
C LEU A 334 -29.09 -53.45 86.28
N PHE A 335 -28.38 -53.16 85.19
CA PHE A 335 -28.64 -53.81 83.90
C PHE A 335 -27.82 -55.10 83.77
N SER A 336 -28.50 -56.22 83.50
CA SER A 336 -27.86 -57.38 82.88
C SER A 336 -27.65 -57.08 81.39
N SER A 337 -26.47 -57.41 80.87
CA SER A 337 -26.12 -57.14 79.48
C SER A 337 -26.95 -58.00 78.52
N LEU A 338 -28.14 -57.55 78.12
CA LEU A 338 -28.73 -58.01 76.86
C LEU A 338 -28.14 -57.15 75.75
N GLY A 339 -27.05 -57.65 75.17
CA GLY A 339 -26.34 -57.02 74.06
C GLY A 339 -27.30 -56.73 72.90
N HIS A 340 -27.62 -55.46 72.71
CA HIS A 340 -28.00 -54.96 71.39
C HIS A 340 -26.71 -54.53 70.71
N GLN A 341 -26.24 -55.40 69.81
CA GLN A 341 -25.21 -55.08 68.84
C GLN A 341 -25.62 -53.78 68.13
N LYS A 342 -24.76 -52.78 68.27
CA LYS A 342 -24.82 -51.52 67.53
C LYS A 342 -24.55 -51.87 66.06
N THR A 343 -25.58 -52.20 65.28
CA THR A 343 -25.45 -52.23 63.83
C THR A 343 -25.24 -50.80 63.37
N GLY A 344 -23.99 -50.44 63.10
CA GLY A 344 -23.65 -49.16 62.50
C GLY A 344 -24.41 -49.02 61.19
N PHE A 345 -25.18 -47.94 61.06
CA PHE A 345 -25.54 -47.46 59.74
C PHE A 345 -24.23 -46.99 59.09
N ALA A 346 -23.81 -47.72 58.06
CA ALA A 346 -22.69 -47.35 57.23
C ALA A 346 -22.97 -45.98 56.59
N ASN A 347 -21.94 -45.12 56.60
CA ASN A 347 -21.89 -43.96 55.74
C ASN A 347 -22.12 -44.41 54.29
N ILE A 348 -23.10 -43.81 53.63
CA ILE A 348 -23.20 -43.82 52.18
C ILE A 348 -22.31 -42.67 51.72
N GLU A 349 -21.20 -43.01 51.06
CA GLU A 349 -20.35 -42.06 50.31
C GLU A 349 -21.11 -41.42 49.15
#